data_AF-A0A542DJ95-F1
#
_entry.id   AF-A0A542DJ95-F1
#
_cell.length_a   1.000
_cell.length_b   1.000
_cell.length_c   1.000
_cell.angle_alpha   90.00
_cell.angle_beta   90.00
_cell.angle_gamma   90.00
#
_symmetry.space_group_name_H-M   'P 1'
#
loop_
_entity.id
_entity.type
_entity.pdbx_description
1 polymer ?
#
loop_
_entity_poly.entity_id
_entity_poly.type
_entity_poly.pdbx_seq_one_letter_code
_entity_poly.pdbx_strand_id
1 'polypeptide(L)'
;MIHARTGRHARRGRGITALSLAIGLSFATAPTAAAAAPEEHCVYSVTSQTYDCYDTVDQAHARGERLASASAEIIGGMVFEHINYGGRSLTLLVPEPCPKNDLVDFWFPLEDHVLRNEISSVQGWSTCWVWLYRQDGSREGPYRGDHADVGSHINDETWVVGLS
;
A
#
# COMPACT_ATOMS: atom_id res chain seq x y z
N MET A 1 24.95 -39.26 35.90
CA MET A 1 24.16 -40.25 36.66
C MET A 1 22.81 -40.38 35.97
N ILE A 2 22.59 -41.50 35.30
CA ILE A 2 21.75 -42.65 35.71
C ILE A 2 20.36 -42.54 35.09
N HIS A 3 20.13 -43.51 34.19
CA HIS A 3 18.86 -43.92 33.59
C HIS A 3 17.68 -43.99 34.57
N ALA A 4 16.47 -43.77 34.05
CA ALA A 4 15.32 -44.57 34.46
C ALA A 4 14.42 -44.87 33.25
N ARG A 5 14.50 -46.11 32.78
CA ARG A 5 13.49 -46.80 31.96
C ARG A 5 12.47 -47.44 32.88
N THR A 6 11.19 -47.33 32.55
CA THR A 6 10.11 -48.28 32.91
C THR A 6 9.05 -48.15 31.80
N GLY A 7 8.54 -49.17 31.13
CA GLY A 7 8.62 -50.61 31.33
C GLY A 7 7.20 -51.21 31.38
N ARG A 8 6.70 -51.65 30.20
CA ARG A 8 5.70 -52.70 29.95
C ARG A 8 4.22 -52.49 30.37
N HIS A 9 3.33 -52.65 29.38
CA HIS A 9 2.30 -53.71 29.42
C HIS A 9 2.08 -54.31 28.04
N ALA A 10 2.34 -55.60 27.93
CA ALA A 10 1.97 -56.45 26.81
C ALA A 10 0.53 -56.96 27.02
N ARG A 11 -0.30 -56.91 25.98
CA ARG A 11 -1.41 -57.86 25.79
C ARG A 11 -1.47 -58.29 24.34
N ARG A 12 -1.24 -59.59 24.16
CA ARG A 12 -1.52 -60.37 22.95
C ARG A 12 -3.03 -60.44 22.71
N GLY A 13 -3.45 -60.33 21.46
CA GLY A 13 -4.83 -60.56 21.06
C GLY A 13 -4.95 -60.74 19.55
N ARG A 14 -4.81 -62.01 19.13
CA ARG A 14 -5.35 -62.71 17.95
C ARG A 14 -5.88 -61.88 16.76
N GLY A 15 -5.36 -62.24 15.59
CA GLY A 15 -5.68 -61.64 14.31
C GLY A 15 -7.09 -61.89 13.80
N ILE A 16 -7.45 -61.07 12.81
CA ILE A 16 -8.46 -61.36 11.81
C ILE A 16 -7.90 -60.87 10.48
N THR A 17 -7.75 -61.83 9.57
CA THR A 17 -7.52 -61.66 8.15
C THR A 17 -8.72 -60.95 7.52
N ALA A 18 -8.48 -59.96 6.67
CA ALA A 18 -9.04 -59.85 5.31
C ALA A 18 -9.31 -58.41 4.86
N LEU A 19 -9.21 -58.30 3.53
CA LEU A 19 -9.79 -57.30 2.64
C LEU A 19 -8.97 -56.03 2.39
N SER A 20 -8.14 -56.15 1.37
CA SER A 20 -7.60 -55.07 0.55
C SER A 20 -8.73 -54.13 0.09
N LEU A 21 -8.65 -52.88 0.51
CA LEU A 21 -9.24 -51.75 -0.22
C LEU A 21 -8.10 -50.78 -0.50
N ALA A 22 -7.63 -50.74 -1.75
CA ALA A 22 -6.69 -49.71 -2.20
C ALA A 22 -7.47 -48.38 -2.27
N ILE A 23 -7.54 -47.67 -1.15
CA ILE A 23 -8.02 -46.29 -1.12
C ILE A 23 -6.89 -45.44 -1.67
N GLY A 24 -7.07 -44.93 -2.89
CA GLY A 24 -6.16 -43.95 -3.49
C GLY A 24 -5.99 -42.76 -2.54
N LEU A 25 -4.76 -42.55 -2.09
CA LEU A 25 -4.36 -41.34 -1.39
C LEU A 25 -4.38 -40.18 -2.38
N SER A 26 -5.54 -39.54 -2.52
CA SER A 26 -5.63 -38.21 -3.10
C SER A 26 -4.98 -37.24 -2.13
N PHE A 27 -3.72 -36.87 -2.39
CA PHE A 27 -3.08 -35.74 -1.74
C PHE A 27 -3.83 -34.47 -2.19
N ALA A 28 -4.76 -33.99 -1.37
CA ALA A 28 -5.33 -32.67 -1.53
C ALA A 28 -4.22 -31.66 -1.22
N THR A 29 -3.53 -31.15 -2.24
CA THR A 29 -2.74 -29.93 -2.13
C THR A 29 -3.71 -28.79 -1.87
N ALA A 30 -3.81 -28.36 -0.61
CA ALA A 30 -4.48 -27.12 -0.27
C ALA A 30 -3.82 -25.98 -1.06
N PRO A 31 -4.59 -25.06 -1.69
CA PRO A 31 -4.00 -23.88 -2.28
C PRO A 31 -3.36 -23.06 -1.15
N THR A 32 -2.06 -22.82 -1.26
CA THR A 32 -1.39 -21.83 -0.42
C THR A 32 -2.00 -20.49 -0.80
N ALA A 33 -2.77 -19.88 0.11
CA ALA A 33 -3.19 -18.49 -0.06
C ALA A 33 -1.92 -17.66 -0.24
N ALA A 34 -1.77 -16.98 -1.39
CA ALA A 34 -0.76 -15.95 -1.52
C ALA A 34 -1.04 -14.93 -0.42
N ALA A 35 -0.06 -14.67 0.44
CA ALA A 35 -0.16 -13.55 1.36
C ALA A 35 -0.39 -12.30 0.50
N ALA A 36 -1.43 -11.52 0.81
CA ALA A 36 -1.59 -10.20 0.21
C ALA A 36 -0.28 -9.44 0.41
N ALA A 37 0.19 -8.74 -0.63
CA ALA A 37 1.33 -7.86 -0.47
C ALA A 37 1.01 -6.87 0.68
N PRO A 38 1.99 -6.49 1.51
CA PRO A 38 1.73 -5.54 2.58
C PRO A 38 1.24 -4.21 1.96
N GLU A 39 0.04 -3.79 2.37
CA GLU A 39 -0.52 -2.49 2.04
C GLU A 39 0.19 -1.43 2.91
N GLU A 40 1.27 -0.85 2.38
CA GLU A 40 1.99 0.25 3.00
C GLU A 40 1.31 1.61 2.74
N HIS A 41 1.30 2.44 3.77
CA HIS A 41 0.76 3.79 3.74
C HIS A 41 1.84 4.80 4.11
N CYS A 42 2.20 5.66 3.17
CA CYS A 42 3.29 6.60 3.30
C CYS A 42 2.81 8.04 3.45
N VAL A 43 3.63 8.84 4.13
CA VAL A 43 3.53 10.30 4.20
C VAL A 43 4.82 10.87 3.64
N TYR A 44 4.72 11.81 2.71
CA TYR A 44 5.87 12.55 2.20
C TYR A 44 5.74 14.04 2.52
N SER A 45 6.78 14.61 3.13
CA SER A 45 6.91 16.05 3.33
C SER A 45 7.84 16.65 2.31
N VAL A 46 7.38 17.66 1.56
CA VAL A 46 8.25 18.41 0.65
C VAL A 46 9.30 19.24 1.41
N THR A 47 9.02 19.60 2.67
CA THR A 47 9.94 20.36 3.52
C THR A 47 11.14 19.51 3.93
N SER A 48 10.92 18.29 4.42
CA SER A 48 12.00 17.37 4.82
C SER A 48 12.51 16.49 3.68
N GLN A 49 11.75 16.35 2.59
CA GLN A 49 12.01 15.48 1.45
C GLN A 49 12.16 14.00 1.84
N THR A 50 11.34 13.54 2.78
CA THR A 50 11.38 12.17 3.32
C THR A 50 10.04 11.47 3.21
N TYR A 51 10.07 10.17 2.92
CA TYR A 51 8.96 9.25 3.09
C TYR A 51 8.97 8.66 4.50
N ASP A 52 7.84 8.72 5.19
CA ASP A 52 7.57 7.97 6.41
C ASP A 52 6.43 6.99 6.14
N CYS A 53 6.73 5.69 6.11
CA CYS A 53 5.78 4.64 5.72
C CYS A 53 5.40 3.72 6.88
N TYR A 54 4.16 3.23 6.84
CA TYR A 54 3.54 2.48 7.93
C TYR A 54 2.66 1.35 7.39
N ASP A 55 2.48 0.31 8.21
CA ASP A 55 1.67 -0.87 7.87
C ASP A 55 0.16 -0.59 7.88
N THR A 56 -0.29 0.58 8.36
CA THR A 56 -1.71 0.90 8.49
C THR A 56 -2.00 2.36 8.16
N VAL A 57 -3.17 2.60 7.55
CA VAL A 57 -3.68 3.95 7.27
C VAL A 57 -3.70 4.83 8.53
N ASP A 58 -4.15 4.28 9.67
CA ASP A 58 -4.25 5.03 10.92
C ASP A 58 -2.90 5.56 11.41
N GLN A 59 -1.84 4.76 11.29
CA GLN A 59 -0.49 5.19 11.66
C GLN A 59 0.04 6.27 10.73
N ALA A 60 -0.15 6.10 9.42
CA ALA A 60 0.24 7.09 8.42
C ALA A 60 -0.52 8.41 8.61
N HIS A 61 -1.83 8.35 8.86
CA HIS A 61 -2.64 9.52 9.12
C HIS A 61 -2.18 10.25 10.39
N ALA A 62 -1.99 9.53 11.51
CA ALA A 62 -1.48 10.13 12.75
C ALA A 62 -0.09 10.76 12.57
N ARG A 63 0.77 10.20 11.71
CA ARG A 63 2.04 10.82 11.33
C ARG A 63 1.82 12.10 10.53
N GLY A 64 0.96 12.06 9.52
CA GLY A 64 0.61 13.21 8.68
C GLY A 64 0.10 14.39 9.50
N GLU A 65 -0.84 14.16 10.41
CA GLU A 65 -1.38 15.18 11.31
C GLU A 65 -0.30 15.78 12.23
N ARG A 66 0.59 14.93 12.75
CA ARG A 66 1.70 15.37 13.61
C ARG A 66 2.68 16.23 12.84
N LEU A 67 3.05 15.83 11.62
CA LEU A 67 3.93 16.61 10.76
C LEU A 67 3.25 17.94 10.42
N ALA A 68 2.03 17.92 9.88
CA ALA A 68 1.25 19.13 9.61
C ALA A 68 1.22 20.10 10.81
N SER A 69 1.06 19.60 12.03
CA SER A 69 1.07 20.41 13.24
C SER A 69 2.46 20.91 13.64
N ALA A 70 3.51 20.10 13.50
CA ALA A 70 4.86 20.39 13.99
C ALA A 70 5.72 21.22 13.01
N SER A 71 5.55 20.99 11.70
CA SER A 71 6.23 21.72 10.62
C SER A 71 5.38 22.83 10.01
N ALA A 72 4.15 23.05 10.52
CA ALA A 72 3.15 23.95 9.94
C ALA A 72 2.81 23.62 8.47
N GLU A 73 2.94 22.35 8.09
CA GLU A 73 2.53 21.86 6.79
C GLU A 73 1.03 21.54 6.76
N ILE A 74 0.50 21.33 5.56
CA ILE A 74 -0.87 20.88 5.32
C ILE A 74 -0.87 19.70 4.36
N ILE A 75 -1.98 18.95 4.33
CA ILE A 75 -2.21 17.94 3.31
C ILE A 75 -2.60 18.65 2.00
N GLY A 76 -1.73 18.57 0.99
CA GLY A 76 -2.00 19.07 -0.35
C GLY A 76 -2.72 18.04 -1.23
N GLY A 77 -2.55 16.75 -0.95
CA GLY A 77 -3.30 15.70 -1.63
C GLY A 77 -2.93 14.31 -1.16
N MET A 78 -3.68 13.33 -1.65
CA MET A 78 -3.43 11.91 -1.45
C MET A 78 -3.54 11.18 -2.78
N VAL A 79 -2.70 10.18 -3.00
CA VAL A 79 -2.73 9.30 -4.18
C VAL A 79 -2.72 7.84 -3.74
N PHE A 80 -3.37 6.98 -4.51
CA PHE A 80 -3.67 5.61 -4.11
C PHE A 80 -3.37 4.63 -5.25
N GLU A 81 -2.92 3.43 -4.87
CA GLU A 81 -2.59 2.34 -5.77
C GLU A 81 -3.80 1.85 -6.57
N HIS A 82 -4.96 1.77 -5.93
CA HIS A 82 -6.16 1.24 -6.55
C HIS A 82 -7.23 2.31 -6.71
N ILE A 83 -8.19 2.01 -7.59
CA ILE A 83 -9.42 2.79 -7.70
C ILE A 83 -10.18 2.82 -6.37
N ASN A 84 -11.07 3.80 -6.22
CA ASN A 84 -11.86 4.04 -5.02
C ASN A 84 -11.01 4.17 -3.74
N TYR A 85 -9.81 4.74 -3.86
CA TYR A 85 -8.92 5.05 -2.74
C TYR A 85 -8.43 3.80 -1.98
N GLY A 86 -8.27 2.68 -2.69
CA GLY A 86 -7.81 1.41 -2.12
C GLY A 86 -6.31 1.17 -2.29
N GLY A 87 -5.83 0.11 -1.64
CA GLY A 87 -4.43 -0.33 -1.70
C GLY A 87 -3.49 0.60 -0.95
N ARG A 88 -2.21 0.60 -1.36
CA ARG A 88 -1.21 1.51 -0.80
C ARG A 88 -1.58 2.97 -1.06
N SER A 89 -1.15 3.85 -0.16
CA SER A 89 -1.47 5.28 -0.26
C SER A 89 -0.26 6.14 0.05
N LEU A 90 -0.19 7.31 -0.59
CA LEU A 90 0.78 8.35 -0.28
C LEU A 90 0.06 9.66 0.03
N THR A 91 0.27 10.18 1.24
CA THR A 91 -0.14 11.53 1.66
C THR A 91 0.97 12.53 1.34
N LEU A 92 0.62 13.62 0.66
CA LEU A 92 1.55 14.67 0.23
C LEU A 92 1.39 15.90 1.12
N LEU A 93 2.43 16.24 1.87
CA LEU A 93 2.48 17.43 2.73
C LEU A 93 3.24 18.57 2.06
N VAL A 94 2.66 19.77 2.16
CA VAL A 94 3.19 21.03 1.64
C VAL A 94 3.20 22.12 2.71
N PRO A 95 4.12 23.10 2.67
CA PRO A 95 4.21 24.14 3.69
C PRO A 95 3.03 25.13 3.67
N GLU A 96 2.29 25.21 2.57
CA GLU A 96 1.18 26.16 2.42
C GLU A 96 0.15 25.68 1.37
N PRO A 97 -1.09 26.20 1.41
CA PRO A 97 -2.07 25.97 0.35
C PRO A 97 -1.55 26.39 -1.02
N CYS A 98 -1.80 25.57 -2.04
CA CYS A 98 -1.32 25.86 -3.39
C CYS A 98 -1.95 27.15 -3.95
N PRO A 99 -1.13 28.13 -4.40
CA PRO A 99 -1.61 29.35 -5.01
C PRO A 99 -2.33 29.12 -6.33
N LYS A 100 -3.41 29.87 -6.60
CA LYS A 100 -4.12 29.82 -7.89
C LYS A 100 -3.48 30.72 -8.94
N ASN A 101 -2.28 30.31 -9.35
CA ASN A 101 -1.40 31.01 -10.29
C ASN A 101 -1.15 30.27 -11.62
N ASP A 102 -1.83 29.13 -11.85
CA ASP A 102 -1.68 28.24 -13.01
C ASP A 102 -0.29 27.61 -13.18
N LEU A 103 0.53 27.58 -12.13
CA LEU A 103 1.84 26.91 -12.07
C LEU A 103 1.78 25.71 -11.14
N VAL A 104 2.69 24.75 -11.32
CA VAL A 104 2.91 23.68 -10.33
C VAL A 104 3.99 24.16 -9.37
N ASP A 105 3.59 24.39 -8.12
CA ASP A 105 4.43 24.96 -7.08
C ASP A 105 5.21 23.89 -6.30
N PHE A 106 4.64 22.68 -6.17
CA PHE A 106 5.25 21.57 -5.44
C PHE A 106 5.36 20.32 -6.29
N TRP A 107 6.51 19.67 -6.22
CA TRP A 107 6.86 18.51 -7.06
C TRP A 107 7.30 17.34 -6.20
N PHE A 108 6.77 16.16 -6.51
CA PHE A 108 6.93 14.92 -5.74
C PHE A 108 7.41 13.80 -6.65
N PRO A 109 8.74 13.63 -6.83
CA PRO A 109 9.26 12.47 -7.51
C PRO A 109 8.90 11.21 -6.72
N LEU A 110 8.16 10.31 -7.35
CA LEU A 110 7.76 9.06 -6.69
C LEU A 110 8.93 8.09 -6.65
N GLU A 111 9.05 7.28 -5.62
CA GLU A 111 10.03 6.19 -5.57
C GLU A 111 9.41 4.86 -6.01
N ASP A 112 10.22 3.97 -6.58
CA ASP A 112 9.78 2.66 -7.10
C ASP A 112 9.08 1.82 -6.02
N HIS A 113 9.49 1.95 -4.75
CA HIS A 113 8.90 1.19 -3.65
C HIS A 113 7.62 1.80 -3.07
N VAL A 114 7.29 3.05 -3.43
CA VAL A 114 6.13 3.77 -2.88
C VAL A 114 4.92 3.58 -3.78
N LEU A 115 4.84 4.30 -4.90
CA LEU A 115 3.67 4.28 -5.81
C LEU A 115 4.00 4.64 -7.27
N ARG A 116 5.28 4.58 -7.66
CA ARG A 116 5.67 4.94 -9.02
C ARG A 116 5.11 3.92 -10.01
N ASN A 117 4.40 4.42 -11.03
CA ASN A 117 3.68 3.62 -12.03
C ASN A 117 2.57 2.75 -11.43
N GLU A 118 1.95 3.17 -10.33
CA GLU A 118 0.93 2.37 -9.64
C GLU A 118 -0.31 3.18 -9.23
N ILE A 119 -0.34 4.49 -9.50
CA ILE A 119 -1.46 5.35 -9.06
C ILE A 119 -2.70 5.12 -9.94
N SER A 120 -3.83 4.84 -9.30
CA SER A 120 -5.13 4.63 -9.94
C SER A 120 -6.27 5.52 -9.39
N SER A 121 -6.09 6.18 -8.23
CA SER A 121 -7.04 7.19 -7.74
C SER A 121 -6.36 8.30 -6.94
N VAL A 122 -7.01 9.46 -6.85
CA VAL A 122 -6.44 10.66 -6.20
C VAL A 122 -7.49 11.44 -5.42
N GLN A 123 -7.03 12.16 -4.41
CA GLN A 123 -7.80 13.17 -3.70
C GLN A 123 -6.99 14.46 -3.62
N GLY A 124 -7.51 15.54 -4.20
CA GLY A 124 -6.99 16.90 -4.02
C GLY A 124 -7.53 17.51 -2.73
N TRP A 125 -6.65 18.04 -1.88
CA TRP A 125 -7.00 18.59 -0.57
C TRP A 125 -6.64 20.08 -0.50
N SER A 126 -7.26 20.80 0.44
CA SER A 126 -7.07 22.25 0.58
C SER A 126 -7.38 22.98 -0.75
N THR A 127 -6.60 24.00 -1.12
CA THR A 127 -6.67 24.61 -2.43
C THR A 127 -5.88 23.83 -3.48
N CYS A 128 -5.18 22.74 -3.17
CA CYS A 128 -4.28 22.07 -4.11
C CYS A 128 -5.02 21.18 -5.12
N TRP A 129 -4.62 21.30 -6.38
CA TRP A 129 -4.99 20.43 -7.49
C TRP A 129 -3.85 19.48 -7.80
N VAL A 130 -4.18 18.23 -8.07
CA VAL A 130 -3.20 17.18 -8.32
C VAL A 130 -2.96 17.03 -9.83
N TRP A 131 -1.70 16.98 -10.23
CA TRP A 131 -1.24 16.63 -11.56
C TRP A 131 -0.44 15.34 -11.50
N LEU A 132 -0.68 14.43 -12.45
CA LEU A 132 0.05 13.17 -12.56
C LEU A 132 0.89 13.21 -13.83
N TYR A 133 2.20 13.18 -13.68
CA TYR A 133 3.16 13.26 -14.77
C TYR A 133 3.74 11.89 -15.08
N ARG A 134 3.81 11.54 -16.36
CA ARG A 134 4.57 10.40 -16.87
C ARG A 134 6.07 10.73 -16.90
N GLN A 135 6.87 9.71 -17.16
CA GLN A 135 8.34 9.86 -17.27
C GLN A 135 8.75 10.81 -18.40
N ASP A 136 7.97 10.89 -19.48
CA ASP A 136 8.24 11.78 -20.62
C ASP A 136 7.81 13.24 -20.38
N GLY A 137 7.25 13.55 -19.20
CA GLY A 137 6.77 14.88 -18.82
C GLY A 137 5.36 15.21 -19.31
N SER A 138 4.70 14.33 -20.08
CA SER A 138 3.27 14.44 -20.33
C SER A 138 2.48 14.25 -19.03
N ARG A 139 1.28 14.83 -18.94
CA ARG A 139 0.51 14.83 -17.68
C ARG A 139 -0.99 14.74 -17.89
N GLU A 140 -1.68 14.21 -16.89
CA GLU A 140 -3.14 14.32 -16.72
C GLU A 140 -3.49 15.13 -15.47
N GLY A 141 -4.70 15.67 -15.48
CA GLY A 141 -5.20 16.61 -14.46
C GLY A 141 -5.55 17.99 -15.05
N PRO A 142 -5.76 19.01 -14.22
CA PRO A 142 -5.66 18.97 -12.76
C PRO A 142 -6.88 18.25 -12.16
N TYR A 143 -6.63 17.33 -11.24
CA TYR A 143 -7.67 16.74 -10.40
C TYR A 143 -7.97 17.70 -9.25
N ARG A 144 -9.16 18.33 -9.28
CA ARG A 144 -9.52 19.47 -8.41
C ARG A 144 -10.23 19.06 -7.11
N GLY A 145 -10.20 17.77 -6.79
CA GLY A 145 -10.89 17.17 -5.66
C GLY A 145 -10.75 15.65 -5.72
N ASP A 146 -11.78 14.95 -5.31
CA ASP A 146 -11.79 13.49 -5.22
C ASP A 146 -12.06 12.85 -6.58
N HIS A 147 -11.17 11.96 -7.03
CA HIS A 147 -11.30 11.18 -8.25
C HIS A 147 -11.00 9.71 -7.94
N ALA A 148 -12.06 8.91 -7.83
CA ALA A 148 -11.99 7.48 -7.52
C ALA A 148 -11.37 6.64 -8.65
N ASP A 149 -11.20 7.21 -9.83
CA ASP A 149 -10.55 6.61 -10.98
C ASP A 149 -9.89 7.75 -11.77
N VAL A 150 -8.57 7.68 -11.98
CA VAL A 150 -7.80 8.66 -12.78
C VAL A 150 -8.03 8.49 -14.28
N GLY A 151 -8.64 7.39 -14.68
CA GLY A 151 -8.93 7.05 -16.06
C GLY A 151 -7.77 6.36 -16.77
N SER A 152 -8.11 5.65 -17.84
CA SER A 152 -7.19 4.78 -18.58
C SER A 152 -6.01 5.49 -19.26
N HIS A 153 -6.01 6.82 -19.31
CA HIS A 153 -4.93 7.55 -19.95
C HIS A 153 -3.66 7.57 -19.09
N ILE A 154 -3.75 7.55 -17.76
CA ILE A 154 -2.59 7.71 -16.84
C ILE A 154 -2.49 6.63 -15.76
N ASN A 155 -3.50 5.76 -15.66
CA ASN A 155 -3.51 4.67 -14.70
C ASN A 155 -2.20 3.89 -14.76
N ASP A 156 -1.53 3.71 -13.62
CA ASP A 156 -0.26 2.98 -13.51
C ASP A 156 0.91 3.54 -14.35
N GLU A 157 0.88 4.85 -14.69
CA GLU A 157 1.93 5.49 -15.50
C GLU A 157 2.61 6.69 -14.82
N THR A 158 2.24 6.97 -13.55
CA THR A 158 2.71 8.18 -12.86
C THR A 158 4.14 8.04 -12.35
N TRP A 159 5.00 8.98 -12.75
CA TRP A 159 6.39 9.11 -12.31
C TRP A 159 6.60 10.23 -11.29
N VAL A 160 5.86 11.34 -11.45
CA VAL A 160 5.93 12.52 -10.58
C VAL A 160 4.52 13.01 -10.30
N VAL A 161 4.25 13.39 -9.05
CA VAL A 161 3.04 14.14 -8.70
C VAL A 161 3.38 15.62 -8.59
N GLY A 162 2.52 16.48 -9.12
CA GLY A 162 2.64 17.94 -8.98
C GLY A 162 1.41 18.52 -8.29
N LEU A 163 1.59 19.56 -7.47
CA LEU A 163 0.50 20.31 -6.84
C LEU A 163 0.51 21.79 -7.27
N SER A 164 -0.69 22.32 -7.54
CA SER A 164 -0.98 23.70 -8.00
C SER A 164 -2.28 24.24 -7.42
#